data_AF-A0A3E5AIH6-F1
#
_entry.id   AF-A0A3E5AIH6-F1
#
_cell.length_a   1.000
_cell.length_b   1.000
_cell.length_c   1.000
_cell.angle_alpha   90.00
_cell.angle_beta   90.00
_cell.angle_gamma   90.00
#
_symmetry.space_group_name_H-M   'P 1'
#
loop_
_entity.id
_entity.type
_entity.pdbx_description
1 polymer ?
#
loop_
_entity_poly.entity_id
_entity_poly.type
_entity_poly.pdbx_seq_one_letter_code
_entity_poly.pdbx_strand_id
1 'polypeptide(L)' 'MDLRSYTKQELALLYFPDATPAVASAHLMRWIQRIPDLLQKLAATGYGKNCKEFTPMQVSYILYFLGEP' A
#
# COMPACT_ATOMS: atom_id res chain seq x y z
N MET A 1 3.54 10.46 -8.42
CA MET A 1 2.98 9.10 -8.67
C MET A 1 1.59 9.21 -9.33
N ASP A 2 1.18 8.28 -10.21
CA ASP A 2 -0.20 8.26 -10.75
C ASP A 2 -1.19 7.71 -9.73
N LEU A 3 -2.38 8.32 -9.59
CA LEU A 3 -3.45 7.84 -8.69
C LEU A 3 -4.33 6.83 -9.44
N ARG A 4 -3.79 5.63 -9.63
CA ARG A 4 -4.51 4.49 -10.21
C ARG A 4 -4.58 3.32 -9.24
N SER A 5 -5.33 2.29 -9.60
CA SER A 5 -5.29 1.02 -8.86
C SER A 5 -3.93 0.37 -9.03
N TYR A 6 -3.35 -0.09 -7.92
CA TYR A 6 -2.11 -0.86 -7.94
C TYR A 6 -2.29 -2.17 -7.22
N THR A 7 -1.71 -3.24 -7.75
CA THR A 7 -1.55 -4.47 -6.98
C THR A 7 -0.63 -4.21 -5.79
N LYS A 8 -0.76 -5.04 -4.75
CA LYS A 8 0.12 -4.98 -3.56
C LYS A 8 1.60 -5.11 -3.92
N GLN A 9 1.90 -5.88 -4.96
CA GLN A 9 3.27 -6.09 -5.43
C GLN A 9 3.78 -4.90 -6.23
N GLU A 10 3.01 -4.38 -7.19
CA GLU A 10 3.41 -3.20 -7.97
C GLU A 10 3.65 -2.00 -7.05
N LEU A 11 2.71 -1.71 -6.14
CA LEU A 11 2.87 -0.60 -5.22
C LEU A 11 4.11 -0.78 -4.35
N ALA A 12 4.35 -2.00 -3.87
CA ALA A 12 5.50 -2.28 -3.02
C ALA A 12 6.84 -2.21 -3.76
N LEU A 13 6.90 -2.65 -5.01
CA LEU A 13 8.11 -2.56 -5.84
C LEU A 13 8.47 -1.11 -6.17
N LEU A 14 7.49 -0.20 -6.19
CA LEU A 14 7.76 1.23 -6.33
C LEU A 14 8.52 1.76 -5.10
N TYR A 15 8.12 1.39 -3.89
CA TYR A 15 8.86 1.75 -2.65
C TYR A 15 10.16 0.98 -2.46
N PHE A 16 10.24 -0.25 -2.96
CA PHE A 16 11.38 -1.15 -2.74
C PHE A 16 11.83 -1.79 -4.06
N PRO A 17 12.44 -1.02 -4.98
CA PRO A 17 12.82 -1.52 -6.30
C PRO A 17 13.90 -2.61 -6.25
N ASP A 18 14.76 -2.59 -5.22
CA ASP A 18 15.82 -3.59 -5.04
C ASP A 18 15.34 -4.89 -4.37
N ALA A 19 14.09 -4.94 -3.89
CA ALA A 19 13.54 -6.10 -3.20
C ALA A 19 12.78 -7.02 -4.16
N THR A 20 12.76 -8.32 -3.84
CA THR A 20 11.89 -9.26 -4.58
C THR A 20 10.41 -8.93 -4.31
N PRO A 21 9.47 -9.22 -5.24
CA PRO A 21 8.07 -8.85 -5.08
C PRO A 21 7.42 -9.33 -3.77
N ALA A 22 7.82 -10.51 -3.29
CA ALA A 22 7.37 -11.07 -2.03
C ALA A 22 7.91 -10.29 -0.81
N VAL A 23 9.20 -9.91 -0.84
CA VAL A 23 9.84 -9.13 0.23
C VAL A 23 9.33 -7.69 0.25
N ALA A 24 9.24 -7.06 -0.92
CA ALA A 24 8.70 -5.71 -1.08
C ALA A 24 7.29 -5.62 -0.49
N SER A 25 6.39 -6.53 -0.90
CA SER A 25 5.01 -6.53 -0.40
C SER A 25 4.93 -6.81 1.10
N ALA A 26 5.78 -7.69 1.65
CA ALA A 26 5.86 -7.91 3.09
C ALA A 26 6.35 -6.67 3.85
N HIS A 27 7.32 -5.94 3.32
CA HIS A 27 7.80 -4.67 3.89
C HIS A 27 6.71 -3.61 3.88
N LEU A 28 6.06 -3.40 2.73
CA LEU A 28 4.95 -2.45 2.60
C LEU A 28 3.82 -2.78 3.59
N MET A 29 3.43 -4.04 3.70
CA MET A 29 2.40 -4.47 4.64
C MET A 29 2.80 -4.24 6.10
N ARG A 30 4.06 -4.49 6.48
CA ARG A 30 4.56 -4.15 7.82
C ARG A 30 4.52 -2.65 8.08
N TRP A 31 4.88 -1.83 7.10
CA TRP A 31 4.80 -0.37 7.22
C TRP A 31 3.35 0.07 7.45
N ILE A 32 2.41 -0.42 6.64
CA ILE A 32 0.99 -0.13 6.81
C ILE A 32 0.48 -0.57 8.19
N GLN A 33 0.85 -1.76 8.66
CA GLN A 33 0.44 -2.26 9.98
C GLN A 33 1.02 -1.48 11.16
N ARG A 34 2.19 -0.83 10.98
CA ARG A 34 2.80 0.02 12.01
C ARG A 34 2.14 1.38 12.14
N ILE A 35 1.31 1.78 11.17
CA ILE A 35 0.60 3.05 11.16
C ILE A 35 -0.91 2.77 11.33
N PRO A 36 -1.42 2.72 12.58
CA PRO A 36 -2.81 2.36 12.85
C PRO A 36 -3.82 3.31 12.18
N ASP A 37 -3.52 4.61 12.06
CA ASP A 37 -4.36 5.57 11.35
C ASP A 37 -4.52 5.26 9.86
N LEU A 38 -3.43 4.83 9.21
CA LEU A 38 -3.46 4.41 7.81
C LEU A 38 -4.30 3.14 7.67
N LEU A 39 -4.11 2.16 8.55
CA LEU A 39 -4.88 0.93 8.53
C LEU A 39 -6.38 1.19 8.74
N GLN A 40 -6.74 2.09 9.65
CA GLN A 40 -8.14 2.50 9.86
C GLN A 40 -8.73 3.19 8.63
N LYS A 41 -8.00 4.11 8.00
CA LYS A 41 -8.44 4.77 6.76
C LYS A 41 -8.63 3.77 5.63
N LEU A 42 -7.70 2.82 5.46
CA LEU A 42 -7.84 1.75 4.49
C LEU A 42 -9.10 0.92 4.79
N ALA A 43 -9.29 0.47 6.03
CA ALA A 43 -10.47 -0.30 6.44
C ALA A 43 -11.78 0.47 6.20
N ALA A 44 -11.82 1.77 6.50
CA ALA A 44 -12.98 2.64 6.27
C ALA A 44 -13.34 2.78 4.77
N THR A 45 -12.36 2.65 3.86
CA THR A 45 -12.60 2.61 2.41
C THR A 45 -13.00 1.23 1.87
N GLY A 46 -13.20 0.24 2.75
CA GLY A 46 -13.52 -1.13 2.35
C GLY A 46 -12.32 -2.00 2.02
N TYR A 47 -11.10 -1.61 2.41
CA TYR A 47 -9.94 -2.50 2.32
C TYR A 47 -10.12 -3.70 3.26
N GLY A 48 -10.29 -4.89 2.68
CA GLY A 48 -10.45 -6.15 3.40
C GLY A 48 -9.34 -7.16 3.09
N LYS A 49 -9.29 -8.26 3.84
CA LYS A 49 -8.31 -9.36 3.65
C LYS A 49 -8.30 -9.94 2.21
N ASN A 50 -9.44 -9.88 1.52
CA ASN A 50 -9.62 -10.45 0.19
C ASN A 50 -9.27 -9.48 -0.95
N CYS A 51 -8.97 -8.21 -0.66
CA CYS A 51 -8.57 -7.24 -1.67
C CYS A 51 -7.19 -7.60 -2.22
N LYS A 52 -7.10 -7.83 -3.54
CA LYS A 52 -5.84 -8.11 -4.23
C LYS A 52 -5.05 -6.83 -4.57
N GLU A 53 -5.76 -5.71 -4.64
CA GLU A 53 -5.25 -4.43 -5.12
C GLU A 53 -5.70 -3.30 -4.21
N PHE A 54 -4.97 -2.20 -4.25
CA PHE A 54 -5.36 -0.94 -3.63
C PHE A 54 -6.09 -0.09 -4.66
N THR A 55 -7.24 0.46 -4.26
CA THR A 55 -7.96 1.45 -5.09
C THR A 55 -7.15 2.76 -5.16
N PRO A 56 -7.39 3.63 -6.15
CA PRO A 56 -6.73 4.94 -6.23
C PRO A 56 -6.83 5.75 -4.92
N MET A 57 -7.98 5.67 -4.25
CA MET A 57 -8.20 6.32 -2.96
C MET A 57 -7.31 5.72 -1.86
N GLN A 58 -7.19 4.39 -1.79
CA GLN A 58 -6.30 3.71 -0.84
C GLN A 58 -4.83 4.03 -1.11
N VAL A 59 -4.44 4.11 -2.38
CA VAL A 59 -3.09 4.50 -2.80
C VAL A 59 -2.78 5.93 -2.35
N SER A 60 -3.74 6.86 -2.47
CA SER A 60 -3.55 8.23 -1.98
C SER A 60 -3.26 8.28 -0.48
N TYR A 61 -3.92 7.45 0.34
CA TYR A 61 -3.61 7.36 1.75
C TYR A 61 -2.22 6.76 1.99
N ILE A 62 -1.86 5.70 1.28
CA ILE A 62 -0.52 5.09 1.41
C ILE A 62 0.54 6.15 1.09
N LEU A 63 0.43 6.90 0.00
CA LEU A 63 1.35 7.99 -0.36
C LEU A 63 1.36 9.12 0.69
N TYR A 64 0.20 9.51 1.21
CA TYR A 64 0.11 10.55 2.22
C TYR A 64 0.84 10.18 3.52
N PHE A 65 0.75 8.91 3.95
CA PHE A 65 1.37 8.45 5.19
C PHE A 65 2.82 7.97 5.04
N LEU A 66 3.19 7.41 3.88
CA LEU A 66 4.50 6.79 3.64
C LEU A 66 5.43 7.65 2.79
N GLY A 67 4.90 8.69 2.14
CA GLY A 67 5.62 9.54 1.19
C GLY A 67 5.51 9.06 -0.25
N GLU A 68 5.95 9.88 -1.21
CA GLU A 68 6.12 9.39 -2.59
C GLU A 68 7.35 8.47 -2.66
N PRO A 69 7.22 7.28 -3.29
CA PRO A 69 8.33 6.34 -3.50
C PRO A 69 9.38 6.86 -4.48
#